data_AF-K1TIR1-F1
#
_entry.id   AF-K1TIR1-F1
#
_cell.length_a   1.000
_cell.length_b   1.000
_cell.length_c   1.000
_cell.angle_alpha   90.00
_cell.angle_beta   90.00
_cell.angle_gamma   90.00
#
_symmetry.space_group_name_H-M   'P 1'
#
loop_
_entity.id
_entity.type
_entity.pdbx_description
1 polymer ?
#
loop_
_entity_poly.entity_id
_entity_poly.type
_entity_poly.pdbx_seq_one_letter_code
_entity_poly.pdbx_strand_id
1 'polypeptide(L)'
;GKDSVTAKLRPLPKGTRFNGILRYRNLTEDELGLLLWSLRLEDGCYQTIGMGKPCGLGRMKLTIKGLREYSPAELYCSGGFNTSTQTCGIETVNKYIETYDTAAGKNISKKPSPLHNRKELKDFFFMKRMIRPVEEASYMTLDEYRNIRSPLPTVQSIREEEETRAAEAK
;
A
#
# COMPACT_ATOMS: atom_id res chain seq x y z
N GLY A 1 -3.21 -37.52 10.41
CA GLY A 1 -2.24 -36.50 10.83
C GLY A 1 -2.91 -35.61 11.85
N LYS A 2 -2.20 -35.19 12.91
CA LYS A 2 -2.73 -34.52 14.11
C LYS A 2 -3.73 -33.37 13.83
N ASP A 3 -4.96 -33.54 14.31
CA ASP A 3 -6.04 -32.55 14.36
C ASP A 3 -5.83 -31.50 15.47
N SER A 4 -4.77 -30.69 15.41
CA SER A 4 -4.49 -29.77 16.53
C SER A 4 -3.97 -28.37 16.18
N VAL A 5 -4.40 -27.79 15.06
CA VAL A 5 -4.31 -26.32 14.86
C VAL A 5 -5.50 -25.81 14.03
N THR A 6 -6.74 -26.01 14.49
CA THR A 6 -7.90 -25.34 13.87
C THR A 6 -7.95 -23.88 14.35
N ALA A 7 -7.30 -22.98 13.63
CA ALA A 7 -7.39 -21.55 13.90
C ALA A 7 -8.80 -21.04 13.55
N LYS A 8 -9.62 -20.71 14.55
CA LYS A 8 -10.93 -20.09 14.35
C LYS A 8 -10.73 -18.61 14.00
N LEU A 9 -10.86 -18.27 12.72
CA LEU A 9 -10.88 -16.88 12.25
C LEU A 9 -12.28 -16.28 12.46
N ARG A 10 -12.34 -15.10 13.10
CA ARG A 10 -13.57 -14.31 13.23
C ARG A 10 -13.37 -12.96 12.52
N PRO A 11 -13.54 -12.90 11.20
CA PRO A 11 -13.35 -11.67 10.44
C PRO A 11 -14.44 -10.65 10.81
N LEU A 12 -14.08 -9.37 10.71
CA LEU A 12 -15.05 -8.29 10.87
C LEU A 12 -15.89 -8.12 9.60
N PRO A 13 -17.13 -7.63 9.71
CA PRO A 13 -17.97 -7.36 8.54
C PRO A 13 -17.31 -6.39 7.55
N LYS A 14 -17.59 -6.59 6.26
CA LYS A 14 -17.18 -5.67 5.20
C LYS A 14 -17.71 -4.27 5.49
N GLY A 15 -16.86 -3.26 5.31
CA GLY A 15 -17.22 -1.86 5.52
C GLY A 15 -16.99 -1.35 6.95
N THR A 16 -16.48 -2.19 7.86
CA THR A 16 -16.04 -1.73 9.19
C THR A 16 -15.00 -0.63 9.04
N ARG A 17 -15.18 0.49 9.76
CA ARG A 17 -14.30 1.67 9.69
C ARG A 17 -13.53 1.84 10.99
N PHE A 18 -12.25 2.14 10.86
CA PHE A 18 -11.37 2.46 11.99
C PHE A 18 -10.83 3.87 11.82
N ASN A 19 -10.64 4.56 12.94
CA ASN A 19 -9.92 5.81 13.00
C ASN A 19 -8.75 5.62 13.96
N GLY A 20 -7.58 6.09 13.57
CA GLY A 20 -6.37 6.01 14.38
C GLY A 20 -5.51 7.24 14.17
N ILE A 21 -4.60 7.48 15.10
CA ILE A 21 -3.61 8.54 15.03
C ILE A 21 -2.24 7.88 14.98
N LEU A 22 -1.50 8.13 13.90
CA LEU A 22 -0.11 7.74 13.81
C LEU A 22 0.76 8.89 14.30
N ARG A 23 1.57 8.64 15.33
CA ARG A 23 2.57 9.58 15.82
C ARG A 23 3.94 9.13 15.32
N TYR A 24 4.70 10.07 14.78
CA TYR A 24 6.07 9.86 14.35
C TYR A 24 6.97 10.87 15.06
N ARG A 25 8.28 10.65 15.01
CA ARG A 25 9.27 11.52 15.64
C ARG A 25 10.51 11.58 14.75
N ASN A 26 11.04 12.79 14.55
CA ASN A 26 12.31 13.03 13.88
C ASN A 26 12.43 12.38 12.49
N LEU A 27 11.36 12.43 11.68
CA LEU A 27 11.44 12.04 10.28
C LEU A 27 11.84 13.24 9.44
N THR A 28 12.75 13.03 8.50
CA THR A 28 13.02 14.02 7.44
C THR A 28 11.83 14.12 6.47
N GLU A 29 11.81 15.15 5.62
CA GLU A 29 10.70 15.34 4.67
C GLU A 29 10.54 14.16 3.70
N ASP A 30 11.65 13.56 3.24
CA ASP A 30 11.65 12.40 2.35
C ASP A 30 11.27 11.11 3.07
N GLU A 31 11.70 10.89 4.32
CA GLU A 31 11.26 9.76 5.13
C GLU A 31 9.76 9.83 5.44
N LEU A 32 9.26 11.03 5.75
CA LEU A 32 7.84 11.27 5.96
C LEU A 32 7.06 11.02 4.65
N GLY A 33 7.59 11.46 3.51
CA GLY A 33 7.05 11.16 2.18
C GLY A 33 6.91 9.66 1.92
N LEU A 34 7.96 8.88 2.20
CA LEU A 34 7.94 7.42 2.08
C LEU A 34 6.88 6.79 2.99
N LEU A 35 6.82 7.22 4.26
CA LEU A 35 5.83 6.72 5.21
C LEU A 35 4.41 6.99 4.70
N LEU A 36 4.11 8.22 4.29
CA LEU A 36 2.80 8.61 3.79
C LEU A 36 2.41 7.84 2.52
N TRP A 37 3.36 7.64 1.59
CA TRP A 37 3.12 6.86 0.38
C TRP A 37 2.86 5.38 0.70
N SER A 38 3.63 4.79 1.61
CA SER A 38 3.46 3.39 2.03
C SER A 38 2.10 3.14 2.69
N LEU A 39 1.53 4.13 3.36
CA LEU A 39 0.22 4.05 3.99
C LEU A 39 -0.91 4.23 2.98
N ARG A 40 -0.83 5.27 2.14
CA ARG A 40 -1.88 5.65 1.19
C ARG A 40 -1.99 4.68 0.02
N LEU A 41 -0.85 4.24 -0.53
CA LEU A 41 -0.73 3.59 -1.83
C LEU A 41 -1.34 4.42 -2.98
N GLU A 42 -1.35 3.85 -4.19
CA GLU A 42 -2.04 4.41 -5.36
C GLU A 42 -3.56 4.17 -5.32
N ASP A 43 -4.30 4.97 -6.08
CA ASP A 43 -5.75 4.88 -6.13
C ASP A 43 -6.24 3.49 -6.59
N GLY A 44 -7.22 2.98 -5.85
CA GLY A 44 -7.79 1.64 -6.07
C GLY A 44 -6.94 0.49 -5.51
N CYS A 45 -5.83 0.76 -4.84
CA CYS A 45 -5.06 -0.26 -4.14
C CYS A 45 -5.62 -0.54 -2.73
N TYR A 46 -5.49 -1.79 -2.28
CA TYR A 46 -5.90 -2.23 -0.95
C TYR A 46 -4.71 -2.70 -0.13
N GLN A 47 -4.68 -2.30 1.14
CA GLN A 47 -3.75 -2.87 2.12
C GLN A 47 -4.29 -4.16 2.70
N THR A 48 -3.40 -5.08 3.05
CA THR A 48 -3.76 -6.39 3.62
C THR A 48 -3.19 -6.52 5.05
N ILE A 49 -4.08 -6.70 6.03
CA ILE A 49 -3.74 -6.77 7.46
C ILE A 49 -4.35 -8.00 8.14
N GLY A 50 -3.77 -8.41 9.28
CA GLY A 50 -4.27 -9.52 10.09
C GLY A 50 -3.85 -10.92 9.61
N MET A 51 -4.39 -11.94 10.28
CA MET A 51 -4.04 -13.35 10.06
C MET A 51 -4.77 -13.98 8.85
N GLY A 52 -5.86 -13.36 8.39
CA GLY A 52 -6.69 -13.89 7.30
C GLY A 52 -6.18 -13.60 5.88
N LYS A 53 -4.98 -13.01 5.72
CA LYS A 53 -4.41 -12.65 4.41
C LYS A 53 -4.34 -13.84 3.43
N PRO A 54 -3.92 -15.06 3.84
CA PRO A 54 -3.87 -16.20 2.93
C PRO A 54 -5.25 -16.58 2.37
N CYS A 55 -6.32 -16.33 3.12
CA CYS A 55 -7.70 -16.59 2.72
C CYS A 55 -8.35 -15.39 2.02
N GLY A 56 -7.58 -14.37 1.64
CA GLY A 56 -8.11 -13.15 1.00
C GLY A 56 -8.83 -12.18 1.95
N LEU A 57 -8.82 -12.44 3.27
CA LEU A 57 -9.45 -11.59 4.28
C LEU A 57 -8.51 -10.45 4.73
N GLY A 58 -9.09 -9.45 5.41
CA GLY A 58 -8.31 -8.36 6.02
C GLY A 58 -7.83 -7.30 5.03
N ARG A 59 -8.52 -7.14 3.90
CA ARG A 59 -8.28 -6.05 2.94
C ARG A 59 -8.93 -4.76 3.44
N MET A 60 -8.19 -3.65 3.40
CA MET A 60 -8.67 -2.34 3.80
C MET A 60 -8.17 -1.24 2.88
N LYS A 61 -8.97 -0.17 2.74
CA LYS A 61 -8.54 1.10 2.16
C LYS A 61 -8.13 2.03 3.30
N LEU A 62 -6.97 2.66 3.18
CA LEU A 62 -6.49 3.67 4.12
C LEU A 62 -6.71 5.06 3.53
N THR A 63 -7.16 6.00 4.34
CA THR A 63 -7.30 7.41 3.94
C THR A 63 -6.73 8.30 5.04
N ILE A 64 -5.80 9.16 4.66
CA ILE A 64 -5.17 10.11 5.57
C ILE A 64 -6.12 11.30 5.70
N LYS A 65 -6.67 11.52 6.90
CA LYS A 65 -7.60 12.62 7.16
C LYS A 65 -6.93 13.97 7.36
N GLY A 66 -5.68 13.97 7.79
CA GLY A 66 -4.88 15.17 8.00
C GLY A 66 -3.51 14.82 8.56
N LEU A 67 -2.57 15.72 8.34
CA LEU A 67 -1.22 15.67 8.89
C LEU A 67 -1.06 16.86 9.84
N ARG A 68 -0.44 16.63 10.99
CA ARG A 68 -0.13 17.68 11.96
C ARG A 68 1.32 17.54 12.39
N GLU A 69 2.05 18.63 12.26
CA GLU A 69 3.44 18.73 12.63
C GLU A 69 3.56 19.52 13.93
N TYR A 70 4.48 19.10 14.79
CA TYR A 70 4.74 19.75 16.07
C TYR A 70 6.22 20.07 16.15
N SER A 71 6.54 21.36 16.25
CA SER A 71 7.90 21.82 16.54
C SER A 71 8.06 22.00 18.05
N PRO A 72 8.98 21.27 18.72
CA PRO A 72 9.22 21.46 20.15
C PRO A 72 9.60 22.91 20.50
N ALA A 73 10.39 23.57 19.65
CA ALA A 73 10.79 24.96 19.88
C ALA A 73 9.58 25.91 19.95
N GLU A 74 8.58 25.70 19.09
CA GLU A 74 7.35 26.51 19.09
C GLU A 74 6.46 26.23 20.31
N LEU A 75 6.46 24.99 20.82
CA LEU A 75 5.66 24.60 21.99
C LEU A 75 6.17 25.21 23.31
N TYR A 76 7.46 25.51 23.41
CA TYR A 76 8.08 26.03 24.64
C TYR A 76 8.43 27.53 24.59
N CYS A 77 8.12 28.23 23.49
CA CYS A 77 8.26 29.69 23.42
C CYS A 77 7.20 30.38 24.30
N SER A 78 7.64 31.29 25.17
CA SER A 78 6.76 32.07 26.06
C SER A 78 5.80 32.94 25.23
N GLY A 79 4.52 32.56 25.21
CA GLY A 79 3.46 33.16 24.38
C GLY A 79 2.75 32.17 23.45
N GLY A 80 3.27 30.95 23.30
CA GLY A 80 2.81 29.93 22.33
C GLY A 80 1.65 29.03 22.78
N PHE A 81 0.72 29.48 23.63
CA PHE A 81 -0.46 28.65 23.96
C PHE A 81 -1.44 28.53 22.78
N ASN A 82 -1.26 29.38 21.76
CA ASN A 82 -1.91 29.22 20.46
C ASN A 82 -1.09 28.23 19.65
N THR A 83 -1.30 26.94 19.90
CA THR A 83 -0.84 25.89 18.99
C THR A 83 -1.58 26.08 17.68
N SER A 84 -1.03 26.90 16.79
CA SER A 84 -1.45 26.95 15.39
C SER A 84 -1.01 25.64 14.76
N THR A 85 -1.71 24.55 15.11
CA THR A 85 -1.56 23.26 14.45
C THR A 85 -1.90 23.52 13.00
N GLN A 86 -0.89 23.62 12.15
CA GLN A 86 -1.08 23.67 10.72
C GLN A 86 -1.65 22.28 10.37
N THR A 87 -2.98 22.22 10.24
CA THR A 87 -3.64 21.02 9.76
C THR A 87 -3.35 20.99 8.28
N CYS A 88 -2.32 20.24 7.94
CA CYS A 88 -1.86 20.08 6.58
C CYS A 88 -2.87 19.20 5.84
N GLY A 89 -3.42 19.76 4.76
CA GLY A 89 -4.40 19.10 3.91
C GLY A 89 -3.78 17.99 3.06
N ILE A 90 -4.60 17.41 2.18
CA ILE A 90 -4.17 16.37 1.23
C ILE A 90 -3.05 16.89 0.31
N GLU A 91 -3.05 18.18 -0.01
CA GLU A 91 -2.02 18.84 -0.82
C GLU A 91 -0.63 18.73 -0.19
N THR A 92 -0.52 18.94 1.12
CA THR A 92 0.75 18.79 1.84
C THR A 92 1.23 17.33 1.84
N VAL A 93 0.29 16.37 1.94
CA VAL A 93 0.63 14.95 1.83
C VAL A 93 1.21 14.63 0.45
N ASN A 94 0.64 15.19 -0.62
CA ASN A 94 1.19 15.04 -1.98
C ASN A 94 2.58 15.63 -2.07
N LYS A 95 2.79 16.84 -1.53
CA LYS A 95 4.10 17.49 -1.50
C LYS A 95 5.18 16.60 -0.87
N TYR A 96 4.90 15.98 0.28
CA TYR A 96 5.87 15.08 0.93
C TYR A 96 6.18 13.84 0.07
N ILE A 97 5.17 13.25 -0.56
CA ILE A 97 5.34 12.09 -1.44
C ILE A 97 6.18 12.47 -2.67
N GLU A 98 5.97 13.66 -3.24
CA GLU A 98 6.79 14.21 -4.33
C GLU A 98 8.23 14.48 -3.89
N THR A 99 8.44 15.04 -2.68
CA THR A 99 9.78 15.21 -2.11
C THR A 99 10.52 13.88 -2.05
N TYR A 100 9.86 12.82 -1.59
CA TYR A 100 10.42 11.47 -1.59
C TYR A 100 10.72 10.97 -3.01
N ASP A 101 9.79 11.12 -3.96
CA ASP A 101 9.97 10.65 -5.35
C ASP A 101 11.20 11.31 -6.00
N THR A 102 11.37 12.61 -5.80
CA THR A 102 12.54 13.35 -6.30
C THR A 102 13.84 12.94 -5.61
N ALA A 103 13.83 12.72 -4.30
CA ALA A 103 15.00 12.29 -3.54
C ALA A 103 15.45 10.87 -3.94
N ALA A 104 14.51 9.93 -4.00
CA ALA A 104 14.77 8.56 -4.39
C ALA A 104 15.20 8.46 -5.88
N GLY A 105 14.63 9.27 -6.76
CA GLY A 105 15.03 9.35 -8.17
C GLY A 105 16.50 9.80 -8.35
N LYS A 106 16.95 10.79 -7.58
CA LYS A 106 18.35 11.28 -7.61
C LYS A 106 19.37 10.22 -7.17
N ASN A 107 19.02 9.42 -6.15
CA ASN A 107 19.90 8.40 -5.61
C ASN A 107 20.08 7.18 -6.54
N ILE A 108 19.15 6.97 -7.47
CA ILE A 108 19.09 5.75 -8.29
C ILE A 108 19.63 5.97 -9.71
N SER A 109 19.47 7.14 -10.33
CA SER A 109 19.88 7.36 -11.72
C SER A 109 20.11 8.83 -12.11
N LYS A 110 20.95 9.04 -13.14
CA LYS A 110 21.27 10.36 -13.72
C LYS A 110 20.10 11.05 -14.43
N LYS A 111 19.08 10.28 -14.84
CA LYS A 111 17.79 10.79 -15.37
C LYS A 111 16.68 10.33 -14.41
N PRO A 112 16.16 11.20 -13.55
CA PRO A 112 15.11 10.82 -12.61
C PRO A 112 13.82 10.57 -13.38
N SER A 113 13.29 9.35 -13.26
CA SER A 113 11.90 9.02 -13.61
C SER A 113 11.10 8.81 -12.32
N PRO A 114 9.80 9.10 -12.31
CA PRO A 114 8.97 8.83 -11.15
C PRO A 114 9.03 7.35 -10.76
N LEU A 115 9.14 7.04 -9.46
CA LEU A 115 9.32 5.67 -8.99
C LEU A 115 8.16 4.77 -9.40
N HIS A 116 6.94 5.29 -9.42
CA HIS A 116 5.76 4.53 -9.84
C HIS A 116 5.85 3.96 -11.26
N ASN A 117 6.74 4.48 -12.12
CA ASN A 117 6.94 3.96 -13.48
C ASN A 117 7.80 2.68 -13.54
N ARG A 118 8.46 2.32 -12.43
CA ARG A 118 9.26 1.10 -12.35
C ARG A 118 8.38 -0.14 -12.50
N LYS A 119 8.88 -1.16 -13.22
CA LYS A 119 8.13 -2.40 -13.50
C LYS A 119 7.72 -3.10 -12.21
N GLU A 120 8.64 -3.14 -11.25
CA GLU A 120 8.46 -3.77 -9.94
C GLU A 120 7.32 -3.11 -9.15
N LEU A 121 7.22 -1.78 -9.24
CA LEU A 121 6.15 -1.02 -8.57
C LEU A 121 4.83 -1.13 -9.32
N LYS A 122 4.83 -1.15 -10.65
CA LYS A 122 3.64 -1.45 -11.45
C LYS A 122 3.06 -2.83 -11.11
N ASP A 123 3.92 -3.84 -11.04
CA ASP A 123 3.54 -5.19 -10.67
C ASP A 123 3.02 -5.26 -9.22
N PHE A 124 3.66 -4.55 -8.29
CA PHE A 124 3.19 -4.43 -6.91
C PHE A 124 1.80 -3.79 -6.81
N PHE A 125 1.58 -2.65 -7.47
CA PHE A 125 0.28 -1.97 -7.44
C PHE A 125 -0.80 -2.76 -8.17
N PHE A 126 -0.45 -3.47 -9.24
CA PHE A 126 -1.35 -4.41 -9.91
C PHE A 126 -1.86 -5.49 -8.96
N MET A 127 -0.96 -6.14 -8.20
CA MET A 127 -1.34 -7.13 -7.19
C MET A 127 -2.22 -6.54 -6.07
N LYS A 128 -2.03 -5.27 -5.72
CA LYS A 128 -2.78 -4.59 -4.66
C LYS A 128 -4.14 -4.06 -5.12
N ARG A 129 -4.34 -3.85 -6.43
CA ARG A 129 -5.59 -3.37 -7.03
C ARG A 129 -6.54 -4.51 -7.38
N MET A 130 -6.02 -5.59 -7.95
CA MET A 130 -6.85 -6.67 -8.50
C MET A 130 -7.45 -7.56 -7.40
N ILE A 131 -8.76 -7.75 -7.46
CA ILE A 131 -9.45 -8.79 -6.69
C ILE A 131 -9.72 -9.94 -7.66
N ARG A 132 -8.93 -11.00 -7.53
CA ARG A 132 -9.11 -12.22 -8.31
C ARG A 132 -10.30 -13.01 -7.79
N PRO A 133 -11.09 -13.64 -8.68
CA PRO A 133 -12.12 -14.58 -8.29
C PRO A 133 -11.50 -15.81 -7.60
N VAL A 134 -12.31 -16.54 -6.83
CA VAL A 134 -11.80 -17.64 -5.99
C VAL A 134 -11.26 -18.77 -6.86
N GLU A 135 -11.86 -18.98 -8.02
CA GLU A 135 -11.52 -20.03 -8.99
C GLU A 135 -10.12 -19.80 -9.60
N GLU A 136 -9.70 -18.55 -9.78
CA GLU A 136 -8.36 -18.21 -10.29
C GLU A 136 -7.29 -18.23 -9.19
N ALA A 137 -7.68 -18.03 -7.94
CA ALA A 137 -6.78 -17.83 -6.81
C ALA A 137 -6.82 -18.97 -5.78
N SER A 138 -7.59 -20.02 -6.03
CA SER A 138 -7.67 -21.20 -5.16
C SER A 138 -6.38 -22.00 -5.20
N TYR A 139 -6.10 -22.69 -4.10
CA TYR A 139 -5.01 -23.66 -4.08
C TYR A 139 -5.27 -24.77 -5.09
N MET A 140 -4.21 -25.15 -5.80
CA MET A 140 -4.23 -26.31 -6.68
C MET A 140 -4.45 -27.59 -5.88
N THR A 141 -5.16 -28.53 -6.47
CA THR A 141 -5.21 -29.90 -5.95
C THR A 141 -3.84 -30.56 -6.13
N LEU A 142 -3.61 -31.66 -5.38
CA LEU A 142 -2.34 -32.40 -5.51
C LEU A 142 -2.14 -32.98 -6.92
N ASP A 143 -3.23 -33.36 -7.59
CA ASP A 143 -3.16 -33.91 -8.94
C ASP A 143 -2.88 -32.82 -9.98
N GLU A 144 -3.50 -31.64 -9.85
CA GLU A 144 -3.16 -30.46 -10.67
C GLU A 144 -1.69 -30.09 -10.51
N TYR A 145 -1.21 -29.99 -9.27
CA TYR A 145 0.19 -29.65 -8.99
C TYR A 145 1.17 -30.64 -9.61
N ARG A 146 0.89 -31.95 -9.53
CA ARG A 146 1.72 -33.00 -10.15
C ARG A 146 1.80 -32.91 -11.67
N ASN A 147 0.75 -32.38 -12.29
CA ASN A 147 0.65 -32.27 -13.74
C ASN A 147 1.26 -30.97 -14.30
N ILE A 148 1.65 -30.02 -13.42
CA ILE A 148 2.33 -28.79 -13.84
C ILE A 148 3.78 -29.11 -14.24
N ARG A 149 4.10 -28.94 -15.52
CA ARG A 149 5.42 -29.18 -16.10
C ARG A 149 6.22 -27.91 -16.37
N SER A 150 5.58 -26.76 -16.36
CA SER A 150 6.19 -25.44 -16.57
C SER A 150 6.02 -24.54 -15.35
N PRO A 151 6.93 -23.57 -15.13
CA PRO A 151 6.74 -22.56 -14.11
C PRO A 151 5.44 -21.79 -14.31
N LEU A 152 4.84 -21.35 -13.21
CA LEU A 152 3.68 -20.44 -13.25
C LEU A 152 4.08 -19.10 -13.89
N PRO A 153 3.12 -18.42 -14.55
CA PRO A 153 3.37 -17.12 -15.16
C PRO A 153 3.83 -16.09 -14.12
N THR A 154 4.62 -15.12 -14.57
CA THR A 154 5.08 -14.04 -13.71
C THR A 154 3.99 -12.99 -13.52
N VAL A 155 4.08 -12.22 -12.45
CA VAL A 155 3.14 -11.10 -12.23
C VAL A 155 3.20 -10.11 -13.40
N GLN A 156 4.38 -9.91 -13.96
CA GLN A 156 4.58 -9.03 -15.11
C GLN A 156 3.81 -9.53 -16.34
N SER A 157 3.90 -10.82 -16.69
CA SER A 157 3.20 -11.36 -17.86
C SER A 157 1.68 -11.29 -17.67
N ILE A 158 1.19 -11.63 -16.47
CA ILE A 158 -0.24 -11.53 -16.13
C ILE A 158 -0.72 -10.08 -16.24
N ARG A 159 0.07 -9.11 -15.77
CA ARG A 159 -0.28 -7.69 -15.87
C ARG A 159 -0.36 -7.23 -17.32
N GLU A 160 0.63 -7.59 -18.14
CA GLU A 160 0.67 -7.24 -19.56
C GLU A 160 -0.52 -7.84 -20.33
N GLU A 161 -0.89 -9.10 -20.06
CA GLU A 161 -2.06 -9.77 -20.65
C GLU A 161 -3.42 -9.16 -20.24
N GLU A 162 -3.53 -8.60 -19.02
CA GLU A 162 -4.73 -7.86 -18.59
C GLU A 162 -4.78 -6.47 -19.24
N GLU A 163 -3.63 -5.81 -19.37
CA GLU A 163 -3.53 -4.50 -20.03
C GLU A 163 -3.91 -4.59 -21.52
N THR A 164 -3.48 -5.65 -22.23
CA THR A 164 -3.88 -5.88 -23.63
C THR A 164 -5.37 -6.18 -23.76
N ARG A 165 -5.92 -7.08 -22.93
CA ARG A 165 -7.37 -7.37 -22.92
C ARG A 165 -8.22 -6.13 -22.64
N ALA A 166 -7.78 -5.28 -21.71
CA ALA A 166 -8.47 -4.02 -21.40
C ALA A 166 -8.40 -2.98 -22.53
N ALA A 167 -7.34 -3.02 -23.35
CA ALA A 167 -7.20 -2.16 -24.51
C ALA A 167 -8.06 -2.62 -25.70
N GLU A 168 -8.20 -3.93 -25.90
CA GLU A 168 -9.04 -4.53 -26.95
C GLU A 168 -10.54 -4.40 -26.67
N ALA A 169 -10.92 -4.27 -25.39
CA ALA A 169 -12.31 -4.08 -24.97
C ALA A 169 -12.81 -2.62 -25.06
N LYS A 170 -11.96 -1.67 -25.47
CA LYS A 170 -12.29 -0.24 -25.66
C LYS A 170 -12.45 0.10 -27.14
#